data_AF-A0A452XF87-F1
#
_entry.id   AF-A0A452XF87-F1
#
_cell.length_a   1.000
_cell.length_b   1.000
_cell.length_c   1.000
_cell.angle_alpha   90.00
_cell.angle_beta   90.00
_cell.angle_gamma   90.00
#
_symmetry.space_group_name_H-M   'P 1'
#
loop_
_entity.id
_entity.type
_entity.pdbx_description
1 polymer ?
#
loop_
_entity_poly.entity_id
_entity_poly.type
_entity_poly.pdbx_seq_one_letter_code
_entity_poly.pdbx_strand_id
1 'polypeptide(L)'
;MALALVLVVLLAAVAAAREAHGYVAYNTSAGTVAGLLNVHLVPHSHDDVGWLKTVDQYYVGSNNSIQGACVMNTLDSVVDALARDPGRKFVVAEQAFFQRWWVEKSPQIQAIVHKLVDSEMVGGVCMMKLPPIILT
;
A
#
# COMPACT_ATOMS: atom_id res chain seq x y z
N MET A 1 44.85 -10.89 -16.89
CA MET A 1 44.10 -12.17 -16.81
C MET A 1 43.69 -12.52 -15.39
N ALA A 2 44.59 -12.51 -14.40
CA ALA A 2 44.25 -12.86 -13.00
C ALA A 2 43.17 -11.96 -12.35
N LEU A 3 43.22 -10.64 -12.58
CA LEU A 3 42.24 -9.70 -12.00
C LEU A 3 40.81 -9.90 -12.53
N ALA A 4 40.68 -10.20 -13.83
CA ALA A 4 39.39 -10.49 -14.45
C ALA A 4 38.81 -11.82 -13.94
N LEU A 5 39.66 -12.82 -13.70
CA LEU A 5 39.24 -14.10 -13.14
C LEU A 5 38.74 -13.95 -11.70
N VAL A 6 39.43 -13.14 -10.88
CA VAL A 6 39.00 -12.81 -9.51
C VAL A 6 37.65 -12.09 -9.52
N LEU A 7 37.44 -11.13 -10.43
CA LEU A 7 36.17 -10.41 -10.53
C LEU A 7 35.01 -11.33 -10.93
N VAL A 8 35.23 -12.26 -11.87
CA VAL A 8 34.23 -13.24 -12.29
C VAL A 8 33.87 -14.19 -11.14
N VAL A 9 34.87 -14.64 -10.38
CA VAL A 9 34.65 -15.50 -9.20
C VAL A 9 33.87 -14.76 -8.12
N LEU A 10 34.18 -13.48 -7.86
CA LEU A 10 33.45 -12.66 -6.90
C LEU A 10 31.99 -12.42 -7.34
N LEU A 11 31.75 -12.13 -8.61
CA LEU A 11 30.39 -11.96 -9.15
C LEU A 11 29.59 -13.26 -9.07
N ALA A 12 30.20 -14.41 -9.37
CA ALA A 12 29.57 -15.71 -9.25
C ALA A 12 29.25 -16.06 -7.78
N ALA A 13 30.15 -15.74 -6.85
CA ALA A 13 29.92 -15.94 -5.42
C ALA A 13 28.78 -15.06 -4.89
N VAL A 14 28.69 -13.79 -5.32
CA VAL A 14 27.57 -12.89 -4.95
C VAL A 14 26.24 -13.37 -5.54
N ALA A 15 26.24 -13.91 -6.76
CA ALA A 15 25.05 -14.51 -7.36
C ALA A 15 24.60 -15.77 -6.62
N ALA A 16 25.55 -16.61 -6.18
CA ALA A 16 25.28 -17.83 -5.43
C ALA A 16 24.88 -17.58 -3.96
N ALA A 17 25.34 -16.48 -3.36
CA ALA A 17 25.02 -16.09 -1.99
C ALA A 17 23.66 -15.37 -1.84
N ARG A 18 22.83 -15.33 -2.89
CA ARG A 18 21.44 -14.90 -2.75
C ARG A 18 20.64 -15.97 -2.02
N GLU A 19 20.72 -15.95 -0.70
CA GLU A 19 19.78 -16.61 0.20
C GLU A 19 18.36 -16.19 -0.21
N ALA A 20 17.57 -17.15 -0.69
CA ALA A 20 16.15 -16.98 -0.86
C ALA A 20 15.53 -16.96 0.54
N HIS A 21 15.47 -15.77 1.16
CA HIS A 21 14.61 -15.56 2.33
C HIS A 21 13.16 -15.84 1.90
N GLY A 22 12.72 -17.08 2.08
CA GLY A 22 11.35 -17.50 1.88
C GLY A 22 10.50 -16.93 2.99
N TYR A 23 9.57 -16.04 2.67
CA TYR A 23 8.51 -15.66 3.60
C TYR A 23 7.65 -16.90 3.88
N VAL A 24 7.29 -17.13 5.14
CA VAL A 24 6.31 -18.16 5.50
C VAL A 24 4.96 -17.80 4.87
N ALA A 25 4.32 -18.76 4.20
CA ALA A 25 2.98 -18.56 3.67
C ALA A 25 1.97 -18.57 4.83
N TYR A 26 1.18 -17.50 4.95
CA TYR A 26 0.12 -17.38 5.96
C TYR A 26 -1.25 -17.62 5.32
N ASN A 27 -2.17 -18.24 6.06
CA ASN A 27 -3.57 -18.34 5.64
C ASN A 27 -4.29 -17.02 5.93
N THR A 28 -4.54 -16.23 4.90
CA THR A 28 -5.20 -14.91 4.97
C THR A 28 -6.66 -14.93 4.50
N SER A 29 -7.21 -16.10 4.16
CA SER A 29 -8.59 -16.25 3.68
C SER A 29 -9.60 -16.57 4.79
N ALA A 30 -9.22 -16.34 6.06
CA ALA A 30 -10.07 -16.60 7.21
C ALA A 30 -11.38 -15.79 7.16
N GLY A 31 -12.49 -16.45 7.43
CA GLY A 31 -13.83 -15.86 7.56
C GLY A 31 -14.37 -16.00 8.98
N THR A 32 -15.64 -15.62 9.17
CA THR A 32 -16.29 -15.79 10.47
C THR A 32 -16.66 -17.25 10.72
N VAL A 33 -16.50 -17.70 11.96
CA VAL A 33 -16.85 -19.04 12.41
C VAL A 33 -17.95 -18.95 13.47
N ALA A 34 -19.07 -19.64 13.21
CA ALA A 34 -20.20 -19.67 14.13
C ALA A 34 -19.82 -20.36 15.45
N GLY A 35 -20.31 -19.80 16.57
CA GLY A 35 -20.03 -20.34 17.90
C GLY A 35 -18.66 -20.00 18.48
N LEU A 36 -17.83 -19.22 17.77
CA LEU A 36 -16.56 -18.69 18.26
C LEU A 36 -16.58 -17.16 18.31
N LEU A 37 -15.67 -16.58 19.10
CA LEU A 37 -15.37 -15.15 19.01
C LEU A 37 -14.65 -14.87 17.69
N ASN A 38 -15.21 -13.94 16.92
CA ASN A 38 -14.62 -13.49 15.66
C ASN A 38 -13.96 -12.13 15.87
N VAL A 39 -12.66 -12.04 15.59
CA VAL A 39 -11.89 -10.81 15.70
C VAL A 39 -11.71 -10.23 14.31
N HIS A 40 -12.32 -9.06 14.06
CA HIS A 40 -12.19 -8.35 12.80
C HIS A 40 -11.04 -7.34 12.89
N LEU A 41 -9.97 -7.59 12.14
CA LEU A 41 -8.88 -6.63 11.99
C LEU A 41 -9.26 -5.64 10.89
N VAL A 42 -9.26 -4.35 11.22
CA VAL A 42 -9.63 -3.27 10.28
C VAL A 42 -8.45 -2.29 10.14
N PRO A 43 -7.50 -2.58 9.23
CA PRO A 43 -6.38 -1.70 8.97
C PRO A 43 -6.84 -0.36 8.37
N HIS A 44 -6.31 0.74 8.90
CA HIS A 44 -6.62 2.09 8.48
C HIS A 44 -5.43 3.03 8.72
N SER A 45 -5.43 4.19 8.06
CA SER A 45 -4.60 5.35 8.41
C SER A 45 -5.52 6.51 8.76
N HIS A 46 -5.13 7.32 9.74
CA HIS A 46 -5.80 8.56 10.06
C HIS A 46 -4.95 9.70 9.49
N ASP A 47 -5.44 10.31 8.41
CA ASP A 47 -4.67 11.28 7.63
C ASP A 47 -5.30 12.67 7.77
N ASP A 48 -4.88 13.44 8.78
CA ASP A 48 -5.42 14.78 9.04
C ASP A 48 -5.28 15.71 7.83
N VAL A 49 -6.40 16.26 7.36
CA VAL A 49 -6.44 17.25 6.26
C VAL A 49 -6.07 18.65 6.79
N GLY A 50 -4.85 18.75 7.31
CA GLY A 50 -4.34 19.91 8.00
C GLY A 50 -4.54 19.83 9.52
N TRP A 51 -3.43 19.88 10.26
CA TRP A 51 -3.38 19.91 11.72
C TRP A 51 -2.09 20.60 12.18
N LEU A 52 -1.00 19.85 12.37
CA LEU A 52 0.33 20.41 12.68
C LEU A 52 1.10 20.83 11.43
N LYS A 53 0.82 20.17 10.31
CA LYS A 53 1.35 20.51 8.99
C LYS A 53 0.22 20.95 8.07
N THR A 54 0.57 21.63 6.98
CA THR A 54 -0.39 21.93 5.92
C THR A 54 -0.79 20.65 5.19
N VAL A 55 -1.92 20.68 4.47
CA VAL A 55 -2.39 19.57 3.63
C VAL A 55 -1.26 19.11 2.68
N ASP A 56 -0.62 20.04 1.99
CA ASP A 56 0.46 19.71 1.05
C ASP A 56 1.67 19.09 1.73
N GLN A 57 2.03 19.59 2.92
CA GLN A 57 3.15 19.05 3.69
C GLN A 57 2.88 17.63 4.17
N TYR A 58 1.65 17.31 4.59
CA TYR A 58 1.23 15.95 4.88
C TYR A 58 1.24 15.06 3.64
N TYR A 59 0.75 15.57 2.50
CA TYR A 59 0.65 14.80 1.27
C TYR A 59 2.02 14.34 0.76
N VAL A 60 2.94 15.29 0.54
CA VAL A 60 4.27 15.00 -0.03
C VAL A 60 5.29 14.54 1.02
N GLY A 61 4.94 14.62 2.31
CA GLY A 61 5.82 14.28 3.41
C GLY A 61 6.97 15.27 3.62
N SER A 62 6.71 16.57 3.43
CA SER A 62 7.69 17.62 3.75
C SER A 62 7.55 18.09 5.21
N ASN A 63 8.58 18.81 5.69
CA ASN A 63 8.65 19.35 7.05
C ASN A 63 8.45 18.30 8.17
N ASN A 64 9.05 17.11 7.97
CA ASN A 64 8.92 15.98 8.91
C ASN A 64 9.58 16.21 10.27
N SER A 65 10.32 17.31 10.47
CA SER A 65 10.77 17.74 11.80
C SER A 65 9.62 18.13 12.72
N ILE A 66 8.47 18.56 12.18
CA ILE A 66 7.24 18.81 12.95
C ILE A 66 6.55 17.48 13.28
N GLN A 67 6.33 16.66 12.25
CA GLN A 67 5.69 15.35 12.36
C GLN A 67 6.06 14.48 11.16
N GLY A 68 6.61 13.29 11.43
CA GLY A 68 6.93 12.30 10.40
C GLY A 68 5.64 11.69 9.83
N ALA A 69 5.22 12.15 8.65
CA ALA A 69 4.03 11.66 7.97
C ALA A 69 4.09 11.98 6.48
N CYS A 70 3.71 11.03 5.62
CA CYS A 70 3.65 11.18 4.17
C CYS A 70 2.47 10.36 3.61
N VAL A 71 1.36 11.00 3.28
CA VAL A 71 0.14 10.30 2.83
C VAL A 71 0.36 9.63 1.47
N MET A 72 1.14 10.24 0.58
CA MET A 72 1.47 9.64 -0.72
C MET A 72 2.16 8.27 -0.56
N ASN A 73 3.15 8.17 0.34
CA ASN A 73 3.85 6.92 0.62
C ASN A 73 2.91 5.87 1.24
N THR A 74 2.02 6.30 2.15
CA THR A 74 1.00 5.42 2.74
C THR A 74 0.14 4.80 1.64
N LEU A 75 -0.46 5.61 0.76
CA LEU A 75 -1.33 5.12 -0.31
C LEU A 75 -0.59 4.23 -1.31
N ASP A 76 0.62 4.61 -1.74
CA ASP A 76 1.42 3.80 -2.66
C ASP A 76 1.74 2.42 -2.07
N SER A 77 2.21 2.40 -0.82
CA SER A 77 2.56 1.15 -0.14
C SER A 77 1.35 0.25 0.16
N VAL A 78 0.18 0.84 0.44
CA VAL A 78 -1.07 0.10 0.66
C VAL A 78 -1.50 -0.58 -0.64
N VAL A 79 -1.49 0.12 -1.78
CA VAL A 79 -1.85 -0.46 -3.08
C VAL A 79 -0.94 -1.65 -3.39
N ASP A 80 0.37 -1.50 -3.21
CA ASP A 80 1.34 -2.58 -3.40
C ASP A 80 1.12 -3.74 -2.42
N ALA A 81 0.72 -3.47 -1.19
CA ALA A 81 0.44 -4.50 -0.19
C ALA A 81 -0.83 -5.29 -0.51
N LEU A 82 -1.90 -4.61 -0.95
CA LEU A 82 -3.17 -5.22 -1.32
C LEU A 82 -3.04 -6.03 -2.62
N ALA A 83 -2.32 -5.53 -3.61
CA ALA A 83 -2.10 -6.24 -4.87
C ALA A 83 -1.39 -7.60 -4.69
N ARG A 84 -0.62 -7.78 -3.62
CA ARG A 84 0.13 -9.01 -3.33
C ARG A 84 -0.68 -10.11 -2.64
N ASP A 85 -1.81 -9.81 -2.02
CA ASP A 85 -2.53 -10.77 -1.19
C ASP A 85 -4.03 -10.43 -1.13
N PRO A 86 -4.90 -11.23 -1.77
CA PRO A 86 -6.34 -10.99 -1.83
C PRO A 86 -7.05 -11.04 -0.47
N GLY A 87 -6.42 -11.60 0.56
CA GLY A 87 -6.97 -11.63 1.93
C GLY A 87 -6.81 -10.30 2.70
N ARG A 88 -6.03 -9.35 2.17
CA ARG A 88 -5.80 -8.07 2.84
C ARG A 88 -6.89 -7.06 2.56
N LYS A 89 -7.16 -6.23 3.56
CA LYS A 89 -8.14 -5.15 3.49
C LYS A 89 -7.54 -3.87 4.07
N PHE A 90 -7.95 -2.72 3.55
CA PHE A 90 -7.56 -1.42 4.08
C PHE A 90 -8.67 -0.39 3.92
N VAL A 91 -8.76 0.54 4.88
CA VAL A 91 -9.75 1.61 4.91
C VAL A 91 -9.08 2.97 4.73
N VAL A 92 -9.58 3.75 3.76
CA VAL A 92 -9.21 5.15 3.53
C VAL A 92 -10.45 6.02 3.70
N ALA A 93 -10.35 7.08 4.51
CA ALA A 93 -11.48 7.97 4.80
C ALA A 93 -11.35 9.32 4.07
N GLU A 94 -10.17 9.93 4.08
CA GLU A 94 -9.96 11.32 3.68
C GLU A 94 -9.82 11.50 2.16
N GLN A 95 -10.94 11.83 1.51
CA GLN A 95 -11.02 12.01 0.05
C GLN A 95 -10.12 13.12 -0.50
N ALA A 96 -9.81 14.16 0.29
CA ALA A 96 -8.95 15.25 -0.15
C ALA A 96 -7.56 14.74 -0.58
N PHE A 97 -6.99 13.82 0.20
CA PHE A 97 -5.71 13.20 -0.14
C PHE A 97 -5.86 12.16 -1.23
N PHE A 98 -6.89 11.31 -1.17
CA PHE A 98 -7.06 10.26 -2.18
C PHE A 98 -7.32 10.84 -3.58
N GLN A 99 -8.15 11.87 -3.71
CA GLN A 99 -8.43 12.51 -5.00
C GLN A 99 -7.17 13.16 -5.60
N ARG A 100 -6.39 13.86 -4.77
CA ARG A 100 -5.11 14.41 -5.20
C ARG A 100 -4.15 13.30 -5.65
N TRP A 101 -4.04 12.24 -4.86
CA TRP A 101 -3.23 11.07 -5.21
C TRP A 101 -3.66 10.44 -6.52
N TRP A 102 -4.97 10.26 -6.71
CA TRP A 102 -5.59 9.62 -7.87
C TRP A 102 -5.23 10.29 -9.19
N VAL A 103 -5.33 11.63 -9.25
CA VAL A 103 -5.05 12.39 -10.48
C VAL A 103 -3.57 12.36 -10.86
N GLU A 104 -2.68 12.07 -9.91
CA GLU A 104 -1.24 11.93 -10.13
C GLU A 104 -0.84 10.51 -10.56
N LYS A 105 -1.71 9.50 -10.40
CA LYS A 105 -1.39 8.11 -10.72
C LYS A 105 -1.50 7.80 -12.21
N SER A 106 -0.68 6.85 -12.66
CA SER A 106 -0.75 6.35 -14.04
C SER A 106 -2.01 5.50 -14.27
N PRO A 107 -2.46 5.35 -15.53
CA PRO A 107 -3.61 4.50 -15.86
C PRO A 107 -3.47 3.05 -15.36
N GLN A 108 -2.24 2.54 -15.27
CA GLN A 108 -1.97 1.18 -14.77
C GLN A 108 -2.28 1.07 -13.28
N ILE A 109 -1.85 2.04 -12.46
CA ILE A 109 -2.14 2.06 -11.03
C ILE A 109 -3.63 2.30 -10.80
N GLN A 110 -4.24 3.20 -11.57
CA GLN A 110 -5.69 3.44 -11.52
C GLN A 110 -6.48 2.14 -11.78
N ALA A 111 -6.12 1.37 -12.80
CA ALA A 111 -6.73 0.08 -13.09
C ALA A 111 -6.57 -0.94 -11.94
N ILE A 112 -5.41 -0.98 -11.27
CA ILE A 112 -5.21 -1.84 -10.09
C ILE A 112 -6.16 -1.42 -8.97
N VAL A 113 -6.23 -0.13 -8.67
CA VAL A 113 -7.09 0.39 -7.60
C VAL A 113 -8.57 0.13 -7.89
N HIS A 114 -9.04 0.31 -9.13
CA HIS A 114 -10.41 -0.07 -9.51
C HIS A 114 -10.69 -1.53 -9.17
N LYS A 115 -9.79 -2.43 -9.59
CA LYS A 115 -9.92 -3.85 -9.28
C LYS A 115 -9.95 -4.13 -7.77
N LEU A 116 -9.13 -3.42 -6.98
CA LEU A 116 -9.07 -3.58 -5.52
C LEU A 116 -10.35 -3.06 -4.82
N VAL A 117 -10.99 -2.02 -5.36
CA VAL A 117 -12.28 -1.52 -4.88
C VAL A 117 -13.39 -2.50 -5.24
N ASP A 118 -13.41 -3.00 -6.48
CA ASP A 118 -14.40 -3.98 -6.95
C ASP A 118 -14.34 -5.30 -6.15
N SER A 119 -13.15 -5.69 -5.69
CA SER A 119 -12.94 -6.87 -4.84
C SER A 119 -13.09 -6.61 -3.34
N GLU A 120 -13.59 -5.45 -2.92
CA GLU A 120 -13.78 -5.03 -1.51
C GLU A 120 -12.49 -5.12 -0.64
N MET A 121 -11.33 -4.93 -1.26
CA MET A 121 -10.03 -4.92 -0.58
C MET A 121 -9.64 -3.51 -0.13
N VAL A 122 -10.11 -2.49 -0.83
CA VAL A 122 -10.12 -1.10 -0.34
C VAL A 122 -11.56 -0.75 0.00
N GLY A 123 -11.86 -0.60 1.29
CA GLY A 123 -13.22 -0.31 1.75
C GLY A 123 -13.21 0.91 2.66
N GLY A 124 -13.95 1.95 2.33
CA GLY A 124 -14.17 3.10 3.21
C GLY A 124 -15.60 3.59 3.10
N VAL A 125 -16.19 4.13 4.16
CA VAL A 125 -17.55 4.70 4.15
C VAL A 125 -17.69 5.76 3.05
N CYS A 126 -16.59 6.44 2.69
CA CYS A 126 -16.54 7.39 1.58
C CYS A 126 -16.24 6.73 0.22
N MET A 127 -15.48 5.63 0.15
CA MET A 127 -15.18 4.93 -1.11
C MET A 127 -16.35 4.10 -1.63
N MET A 128 -17.07 3.42 -0.73
CA MET A 128 -18.28 2.66 -1.05
C MET A 128 -19.48 3.54 -1.48
N LYS A 129 -19.31 4.87 -1.48
CA LYS A 129 -20.34 5.86 -1.79
C LYS A 129 -19.91 6.87 -2.86
N LEU A 130 -18.88 6.56 -3.64
CA LEU A 130 -18.50 7.42 -4.75
C LEU A 130 -19.50 7.25 -5.91
N PRO A 131 -20.18 8.32 -6.37
CA PRO A 131 -20.82 8.29 -7.67
C PRO A 131 -19.76 8.01 -8.75
N PRO A 132 -20.14 7.46 -9.91
CA PRO A 132 -19.23 7.08 -11.00
C PRO A 132 -18.34 8.23 -11.55
N ILE A 133 -18.46 9.46 -11.05
CA ILE A 133 -17.78 10.66 -11.54
C ILE A 133 -16.29 10.76 -11.14
N ILE A 134 -15.82 10.04 -10.12
CA ILE A 134 -14.41 10.18 -9.64
C ILE A 134 -13.51 9.04 -10.15
N LEU A 135 -14.11 7.98 -10.68
CA LEU A 135 -13.45 6.77 -11.13
C LEU A 135 -13.61 6.53 -12.66
N THR A 136 -14.08 7.53 -13.40
CA THR A 136 -14.14 7.55 -14.87
C THR A 136 -13.04 8.42 -15.47
#